data_AF-A0A392Q5J2-F1
#
_entry.id   AF-A0A392Q5J2-F1
#
_cell.length_a   1.000
_cell.length_b   1.000
_cell.length_c   1.000
_cell.angle_alpha   90.00
_cell.angle_beta   90.00
_cell.angle_gamma   90.00
#
_symmetry.space_group_name_H-M   'P 1'
#
loop_
_entity.id
_entity.type
_entity.pdbx_description
1 polymer ?
#
loop_
_entity_poly.entity_id
_entity_poly.type
_entity_poly.pdbx_seq_one_letter_code
_entity_poly.pdbx_strand_id
1 'polypeptide(L)' 'MGGGEGSAARESLKHKSIDKVIMCDIDEEVVDFCKKYLITNKEAFAHKKLNLVINDAKAELEKRKEKFDIIVGDLADPVE' A
#
# COMPACT_ATOMS: atom_id res chain seq x y z
N MET A 1 3.82 3.87 -1.71
CA MET A 1 5.11 3.20 -1.92
C MET A 1 5.50 2.64 -0.57
N GLY A 2 5.76 1.33 -0.50
CA GLY A 2 5.77 0.59 0.76
C GLY A 2 4.37 0.50 1.36
N GLY A 3 4.30 0.56 2.68
CA GLY A 3 3.06 0.54 3.46
C GLY A 3 2.53 -0.87 3.77
N GLY A 4 3.34 -1.91 3.62
CA GLY A 4 2.97 -3.31 3.80
C GLY A 4 2.33 -3.64 5.16
N GLU A 5 2.50 -2.79 6.17
CA GLU A 5 1.79 -2.85 7.45
C GLU A 5 0.25 -2.73 7.29
N GLY A 6 -0.19 -1.94 6.31
CA GLY A 6 -1.61 -1.70 5.99
C GLY A 6 -2.24 -0.51 6.72
N SER A 7 -1.57 0.14 7.67
CA SER A 7 -2.13 1.30 8.39
C SER A 7 -2.30 2.52 7.47
N ALA A 8 -1.33 2.81 6.59
CA ALA A 8 -1.45 3.88 5.61
C ALA A 8 -2.66 3.66 4.67
N ALA A 9 -2.90 2.41 4.25
CA ALA A 9 -4.08 2.04 3.47
C ALA A 9 -5.37 2.21 4.28
N ARG A 10 -5.40 1.76 5.55
CA ARG A 10 -6.54 1.93 6.46
C ARG A 10 -6.94 3.40 6.60
N GLU A 11 -5.98 4.29 6.83
CA GLU A 11 -6.25 5.73 6.96
C GLU A 11 -6.74 6.33 5.64
N SER A 12 -6.08 6.00 4.53
CA SER A 12 -6.49 6.46 3.19
C SER A 12 -7.94 6.07 2.87
N LEU A 13 -8.35 4.84 3.21
CA LEU A 13 -9.68 4.31 2.94
C LEU A 13 -10.80 4.94 3.79
N LYS A 14 -10.49 5.73 4.83
CA LYS A 14 -11.50 6.52 5.56
C LYS A 14 -12.06 7.69 4.73
N HIS A 15 -11.33 8.13 3.70
CA HIS A 15 -11.74 9.24 2.85
C HIS A 15 -12.76 8.78 1.81
N LYS A 16 -13.99 9.32 1.88
CA LYS A 16 -15.09 8.95 0.96
C LYS A 16 -14.79 9.26 -0.51
N SER A 17 -13.94 10.26 -0.78
CA SER A 17 -13.50 10.67 -2.12
C SER A 17 -12.48 9.73 -2.76
N ILE A 18 -11.91 8.77 -2.02
CA ILE A 18 -10.96 7.82 -2.57
C ILE A 18 -11.72 6.73 -3.33
N ASP A 19 -11.43 6.57 -4.62
CA ASP A 19 -12.01 5.50 -5.45
C ASP A 19 -11.12 4.27 -5.51
N LYS A 20 -9.80 4.45 -5.38
CA LYS A 20 -8.80 3.38 -5.50
C LYS A 20 -7.58 3.71 -4.64
N VAL A 21 -7.07 2.72 -3.92
CA VAL A 21 -5.77 2.77 -3.23
C VAL A 21 -4.89 1.70 -3.85
N ILE A 22 -3.68 2.07 -4.28
CA ILE A 22 -2.65 1.10 -4.68
C ILE A 22 -1.58 1.08 -3.60
N MET A 23 -1.41 -0.06 -2.96
CA MET A 23 -0.33 -0.31 -2.02
C MET A 23 0.69 -1.19 -2.73
N CYS A 24 1.89 -0.65 -2.91
CA CYS A 24 3.00 -1.33 -3.60
C CYS A 24 4.12 -1.51 -2.60
N ASP A 25 4.26 -2.73 -2.10
CA ASP A 25 5.34 -3.11 -1.18
C ASP A 25 6.23 -4.16 -1.86
N ILE A 26 7.52 -4.14 -1.55
CA ILE A 26 8.49 -5.04 -2.17
C ILE A 26 8.55 -6.40 -1.46
N ASP A 27 8.15 -6.44 -0.18
CA ASP A 27 8.28 -7.61 0.67
C ASP A 27 6.92 -8.26 0.95
N GLU A 28 6.65 -9.39 0.29
CA GLU A 28 5.42 -10.16 0.47
C GLU A 28 5.30 -10.74 1.89
N GLU A 29 6.42 -11.12 2.51
CA GLU A 29 6.43 -11.73 3.84
C GLU A 29 5.96 -10.73 4.90
N VAL A 30 6.41 -9.47 4.79
CA VAL A 30 5.94 -8.38 5.66
C VAL A 30 4.44 -8.17 5.50
N VAL A 31 3.96 -8.11 4.25
CA VAL A 31 2.54 -7.90 3.96
C VAL A 31 1.69 -9.03 4.54
N ASP A 32 2.09 -10.29 4.32
CA ASP A 32 1.32 -11.45 4.78
C ASP A 32 1.37 -11.62 6.30
N PHE A 33 2.51 -11.29 6.92
CA PHE A 33 2.61 -11.20 8.37
C PHE A 33 1.64 -10.16 8.92
N CYS A 34 1.65 -8.94 8.39
CA CYS A 34 0.78 -7.86 8.84
C CYS A 34 -0.71 -8.17 8.60
N LYS A 35 -1.08 -8.73 7.45
CA LYS A 35 -2.44 -9.22 7.19
C LYS A 35 -2.91 -10.23 8.22
N LYS A 36 -2.03 -11.14 8.65
CA LYS A 36 -2.36 -12.23 9.58
C LYS A 36 -2.44 -11.76 11.02
N TYR A 37 -1.52 -10.90 11.45
CA TYR A 37 -1.32 -10.59 12.87
C TYR A 37 -1.82 -9.19 13.27
N LEU A 38 -1.85 -8.21 12.36
CA LEU A 38 -2.35 -6.86 12.66
C LEU A 38 -3.85 -6.74 12.39
N ILE A 39 -4.64 -7.26 13.32
CA ILE A 39 -6.11 -7.33 13.23
C ILE A 39 -6.73 -5.96 12.94
N THR A 40 -6.13 -4.88 13.44
CA THR A 40 -6.59 -3.49 13.22
C THR A 40 -6.61 -3.08 11.74
N ASN A 41 -5.80 -3.73 10.89
CA ASN A 41 -5.72 -3.45 9.45
C ASN A 41 -6.50 -4.46 8.60
N LYS A 42 -7.14 -5.46 9.21
CA LYS A 42 -7.80 -6.56 8.49
C LYS A 42 -8.88 -6.08 7.53
N GLU A 43 -9.68 -5.10 7.94
CA GLU A 43 -10.72 -4.51 7.07
C GLU A 43 -10.12 -3.74 5.89
N ALA A 44 -8.98 -3.06 6.09
CA ALA A 44 -8.29 -2.35 5.02
C ALA A 44 -7.77 -3.33 3.96
N PHE A 45 -7.14 -4.43 4.38
CA PHE A 45 -6.66 -5.48 3.49
C PHE A 45 -7.77 -6.18 2.70
N ALA A 46 -8.97 -6.29 3.28
CA ALA A 46 -10.14 -6.85 2.61
C ALA A 46 -10.97 -5.81 1.83
N HIS A 47 -10.57 -4.54 1.86
CA HIS A 47 -11.37 -3.47 1.29
C HIS A 47 -11.34 -3.51 -0.25
N LYS A 48 -12.52 -3.50 -0.89
CA LYS A 48 -12.65 -3.58 -2.35
C LYS A 48 -11.92 -2.51 -3.17
N LYS A 49 -11.57 -1.38 -2.54
CA LYS A 49 -10.82 -0.27 -3.16
C LYS A 49 -9.31 -0.42 -3.02
N LEU A 50 -8.82 -1.34 -2.20
CA LEU A 50 -7.40 -1.62 -2.05
C LEU A 50 -6.94 -2.58 -3.15
N ASN A 51 -5.91 -2.17 -3.89
CA ASN A 51 -5.18 -3.03 -4.81
C ASN A 51 -3.77 -3.18 -4.26
N LEU A 52 -3.44 -4.39 -3.81
CA LEU A 52 -2.11 -4.74 -3.37
C LEU A 52 -1.25 -5.16 -4.57
N VAL A 53 -0.03 -4.64 -4.64
CA VAL A 53 0.99 -5.00 -5.60
C VAL A 53 2.24 -5.39 -4.81
N ILE A 54 2.78 -6.58 -5.09
CA ILE A 54 4.07 -7.02 -4.56
C ILE A 54 5.12 -6.74 -5.64
N ASN A 55 5.82 -5.61 -5.52
CA ASN A 55 6.83 -5.16 -6.48
C ASN A 55 7.67 -4.02 -5.91
N ASP A 56 8.84 -3.79 -6.52
CA ASP A 56 9.57 -2.54 -6.33
C ASP A 56 8.73 -1.34 -6.81
N ALA A 57 8.53 -0.36 -5.93
CA ALA A 57 7.66 0.78 -6.22
C ALA A 57 8.18 1.66 -7.36
N LYS A 58 9.50 1.77 -7.53
CA LYS A 58 10.08 2.53 -8.65
C LYS A 58 9.78 1.84 -9.97
N ALA A 59 10.07 0.55 -10.07
CA ALA A 59 9.80 -0.24 -11.27
C ALA A 59 8.29 -0.28 -11.61
N GLU A 60 7.42 -0.34 -10.61
CA GLU A 60 5.97 -0.27 -10.79
C GLU A 60 5.54 1.09 -11.35
N LEU A 61 6.07 2.20 -10.82
CA LEU A 61 5.78 3.54 -11.31
C LEU A 61 6.30 3.79 -12.72
N GLU A 62 7.50 3.32 -13.06
CA GLU A 62 8.11 3.50 -14.39
C GLU A 62 7.33 2.78 -15.50
N LYS A 63 6.77 1.59 -15.20
CA LYS A 63 6.01 0.79 -16.17
C LYS A 63 4.56 1.27 -16.33
N ARG A 64 4.02 1.95 -15.34
CA ARG A 64 2.59 2.30 -15.27
C ARG A 64 2.32 3.62 -16.01
N LYS A 65 1.27 3.63 -16.85
CA LYS A 65 0.78 4.84 -17.53
C LYS A 65 -0.29 5.59 -16.75
N GLU A 66 -0.90 4.93 -15.76
CA GLU A 66 -1.87 5.53 -14.84
C GLU A 66 -1.19 6.61 -13.99
N LYS A 67 -1.91 7.72 -13.77
CA LYS A 67 -1.48 8.81 -12.88
C LYS A 67 -2.24 8.74 -11.58
N PHE A 68 -1.69 9.40 -10.55
CA PHE A 68 -2.24 9.42 -9.20
C PHE A 68 -2.49 10.86 -8.77
N ASP A 69 -3.58 11.10 -8.05
CA ASP A 69 -3.82 12.40 -7.40
C ASP A 69 -2.88 12.63 -6.22
N ILE A 70 -2.53 11.55 -5.50
CA ILE A 70 -1.64 11.56 -4.33
C ILE A 70 -0.71 10.34 -4.41
N ILE A 71 0.57 10.56 -4.12
CA ILE A 71 1.55 9.49 -3.87
C ILE A 71 2.05 9.62 -2.43
N VAL A 72 1.95 8.53 -1.67
CA VAL A 72 2.45 8.43 -0.29
C VAL A 72 3.72 7.58 -0.28
N GLY A 73 4.82 8.13 0.25
CA GLY A 73 6.05 7.40 0.54
C GLY A 73 6.05 6.94 1.99
N ASP A 74 5.77 5.66 2.20
CA ASP A 74 5.83 4.98 3.50
C ASP A 74 6.95 3.95 3.44
N LEU A 75 8.17 4.48 3.36
CA LEU A 75 9.39 3.74 3.10
C LEU A 75 10.31 3.85 4.32
N ALA A 76 11.20 2.87 4.48
CA ALA A 76 12.32 3.01 5.40
C ALA A 76 13.21 4.19 4.99
N ASP A 77 13.98 4.69 5.95
CA ASP A 77 14.98 5.72 5.68
C ASP A 77 15.98 5.23 4.61
N PRO A 78 16.46 6.12 3.73
CA PRO A 78 17.48 5.78 2.77
C PRO A 78 18.75 5.35 3.49
N VAL A 79 19.32 4.23 3.05
CA VAL A 79 20.64 3.78 3.50
C VAL A 79 21.70 4.43 2.60
N GLU A 80 22.75 5.00 3.19
CA GLU A 80 23.91 5.56 2.45
C GLU A 80 24.67 4.50 1.64
#